data_AF-A0A6J4MFF2-F1
#
_entry.id   AF-A0A6J4MFF2-F1
#
_cell.length_a   1.000
_cell.length_b   1.000
_cell.length_c   1.000
_cell.angle_alpha   90.00
_cell.angle_beta   90.00
_cell.angle_gamma   90.00
#
_symmetry.space_group_name_H-M   'P 1'
#
loop_
_entity.id
_entity.type
_entity.pdbx_description
1 polymer ?
#
loop_
_entity_poly.entity_id
_entity_poly.type
_entity_poly.pdbx_seq_one_letter_code
_entity_poly.pdbx_strand_id
1 'polypeptide(L)'
;MEFIATLIGLAISLVLAVWVGRDASRRQTQTAPFLWGFGVLLVWLLFFPLYLAKRPLKTGEVRSGGRVWNFMKYLAIAVSAYVPIVMVLALSDVAAQATSVEEAVALVVSLMLLMGLVWMIFAGGVLLIGLLFKKSSVIERGPTGTLAQASGGQYAKPYDSGQPEARRQSYSGDVQSSVNSEHQEGYGELASIKEIVDLSPQQALDEAQTFLVRQGYSIMERKGESLAMQRRFPYQPVEQNTLDLRVTALHQTEGGVQISVTGNDHEGVKEWQSAWAEWAEGLPKR
;
A
#
# COMPACT_ATOMS: atom_id res chain seq x y z
N MET A 1 -0.80 -37.96 -21.53
CA MET A 1 -0.80 -36.88 -20.53
C MET A 1 0.06 -35.68 -20.93
N GLU A 2 1.22 -35.89 -21.56
CA GLU A 2 2.10 -34.80 -22.02
C GLU A 2 1.40 -33.72 -22.85
N PHE A 3 0.59 -34.11 -23.84
CA PHE A 3 -0.17 -33.15 -24.66
C PHE A 3 -1.11 -32.25 -23.83
N ILE A 4 -1.80 -32.82 -22.83
CA ILE A 4 -2.70 -32.06 -21.94
C ILE A 4 -1.90 -31.08 -21.08
N ALA A 5 -0.76 -31.52 -20.53
CA ALA A 5 0.13 -30.66 -19.75
C ALA A 5 0.67 -29.50 -20.59
N THR A 6 1.09 -29.77 -21.83
CA THR A 6 1.52 -28.74 -22.77
C THR A 6 0.40 -27.75 -23.10
N LEU A 7 -0.81 -28.23 -23.38
CA LEU A 7 -1.96 -27.36 -23.64
C LEU A 7 -2.30 -26.47 -22.45
N ILE A 8 -2.29 -27.01 -21.23
CA ILE A 8 -2.53 -26.24 -20.00
C ILE A 8 -1.44 -25.17 -19.84
N GLY A 9 -0.17 -25.54 -20.01
CA GLY A 9 0.96 -24.61 -19.94
C GLY A 9 0.85 -23.47 -20.96
N LEU A 10 0.48 -23.78 -22.21
CA LEU A 10 0.25 -22.80 -23.27
C LEU A 10 -0.96 -21.91 -22.99
N ALA A 11 -2.05 -22.47 -22.45
CA ALA A 11 -3.23 -21.69 -22.08
C ALA A 11 -2.89 -20.69 -20.96
N ILE A 12 -2.16 -21.14 -19.93
CA ILE A 12 -1.69 -20.28 -18.84
C ILE A 12 -0.77 -19.17 -19.40
N SER A 13 0.22 -19.53 -20.22
CA SER A 13 1.17 -18.54 -20.75
C SER A 13 0.47 -17.52 -21.65
N LEU A 14 -0.50 -17.94 -22.47
CA LEU A 14 -1.29 -17.06 -23.33
C LEU A 14 -2.15 -16.08 -22.51
N VAL A 15 -2.89 -16.58 -21.52
CA VAL A 15 -3.73 -15.74 -20.65
C VAL A 15 -2.88 -14.72 -19.90
N LEU A 16 -1.77 -15.14 -19.30
CA LEU A 16 -0.86 -14.25 -18.61
C LEU A 16 -0.20 -13.24 -19.56
N ALA A 17 0.18 -13.66 -20.77
CA ALA A 17 0.79 -12.78 -21.76
C ALA A 17 -0.16 -11.66 -22.20
N VAL A 18 -1.42 -12.00 -22.49
CA VAL A 18 -2.45 -11.00 -22.85
C VAL A 18 -2.70 -10.04 -21.68
N TRP A 19 -2.81 -10.58 -20.47
CA TRP A 19 -3.01 -9.76 -19.26
C TRP A 19 -1.83 -8.81 -19.03
N VAL A 20 -0.59 -9.31 -19.09
CA VAL A 20 0.62 -8.51 -18.91
C VAL A 20 0.76 -7.45 -20.00
N GLY A 21 0.50 -7.79 -21.27
CA GLY A 21 0.54 -6.81 -22.36
C GLY A 21 -0.46 -5.67 -22.15
N ARG A 22 -1.69 -6.00 -21.74
CA ARG A 22 -2.73 -4.99 -21.44
C ARG A 22 -2.38 -4.16 -20.21
N ASP A 23 -1.88 -4.77 -19.14
CA ASP A 23 -1.48 -4.07 -17.92
C ASP A 23 -0.26 -3.17 -18.16
N ALA A 24 0.73 -3.64 -18.93
CA ALA A 24 1.92 -2.87 -19.29
C ALA A 24 1.58 -1.63 -20.12
N SER A 25 0.65 -1.77 -21.07
CA SER A 25 0.12 -0.66 -21.86
C SER A 25 -0.58 0.39 -20.99
N ARG A 26 -1.46 -0.06 -20.08
CA ARG A 26 -2.16 0.83 -19.12
C ARG A 26 -1.21 1.53 -18.15
N ARG A 27 -0.08 0.90 -17.82
CA ARG A 27 0.95 1.44 -16.92
C ARG A 27 2.02 2.23 -17.66
N GLN A 28 1.91 2.37 -18.99
CA GLN A 28 2.85 3.09 -19.84
C GLN A 28 4.31 2.69 -19.58
N THR A 29 4.61 1.40 -19.46
CA THR A 29 5.97 0.92 -19.12
C THR A 29 7.04 1.48 -20.06
N GLN A 30 8.26 1.71 -19.57
CA GLN A 30 9.40 2.14 -20.41
C GLN A 30 9.71 1.14 -21.54
N THR A 31 9.60 -0.15 -21.24
CA THR A 31 9.70 -1.23 -22.24
C THR A 31 8.37 -1.37 -22.97
N ALA A 32 8.40 -1.61 -24.28
CA ALA A 32 7.20 -1.77 -25.09
C ALA A 32 6.28 -2.88 -24.53
N PRO A 33 4.97 -2.66 -24.37
CA PRO A 33 4.04 -3.62 -23.76
C PRO A 33 4.05 -5.00 -24.41
N PHE A 34 4.20 -5.06 -25.74
CA PHE A 34 4.21 -6.33 -26.48
C PHE A 34 5.43 -7.20 -26.13
N LEU A 35 6.59 -6.61 -25.78
CA LEU A 35 7.78 -7.36 -25.38
C LEU A 35 7.57 -8.05 -24.03
N TRP A 36 6.86 -7.40 -23.11
CA TRP A 36 6.48 -8.03 -21.85
C TRP A 36 5.52 -9.21 -22.07
N GLY A 37 4.49 -9.02 -22.88
CA GLY A 37 3.57 -10.10 -23.25
C GLY A 37 4.30 -11.27 -23.93
N PHE A 38 5.18 -10.98 -24.89
CA PHE A 38 5.96 -11.99 -25.61
C PHE A 38 6.91 -12.76 -24.69
N GLY A 39 7.63 -12.08 -23.80
CA GLY A 39 8.49 -12.73 -22.82
C GLY A 39 7.71 -13.67 -21.89
N VAL A 40 6.50 -13.27 -21.48
CA VAL A 40 5.60 -14.14 -20.70
C VAL A 40 5.12 -15.32 -21.53
N LEU A 41 4.73 -15.12 -22.80
CA LEU A 41 4.27 -16.22 -23.65
C LEU A 41 5.31 -17.34 -23.78
N LEU A 42 6.59 -16.97 -23.92
CA LEU A 42 7.69 -17.91 -24.08
C LEU A 42 8.16 -18.52 -22.75
N VAL A 43 8.35 -17.69 -21.72
CA VAL A 43 8.98 -18.08 -20.45
C VAL A 43 8.24 -17.45 -19.27
N TRP A 44 6.94 -17.77 -19.14
CA TRP A 44 6.05 -17.13 -18.17
C TRP A 44 6.56 -17.24 -16.72
N LEU A 45 7.17 -18.37 -16.35
CA LEU A 45 7.65 -18.61 -14.99
C LEU A 45 8.73 -17.61 -14.54
N LEU A 46 9.46 -17.00 -15.48
CA LEU A 46 10.49 -15.98 -15.19
C LEU A 46 10.00 -14.56 -15.52
N PHE A 47 9.42 -14.37 -16.70
CA PHE A 47 9.03 -13.03 -17.15
C PHE A 47 7.83 -12.47 -16.39
N PHE A 48 6.90 -13.32 -15.93
CA PHE A 48 5.75 -12.84 -15.16
C PHE A 48 6.17 -12.27 -13.79
N PRO A 49 6.94 -12.99 -12.94
CA PRO A 49 7.50 -12.42 -11.72
C PRO A 49 8.36 -11.18 -11.97
N LEU A 50 9.17 -11.19 -13.04
CA LEU A 50 10.02 -10.06 -13.42
C LEU A 50 9.19 -8.82 -13.77
N TYR A 51 8.11 -9.01 -14.53
CA TYR A 51 7.17 -7.95 -14.86
C TYR A 51 6.56 -7.35 -13.59
N LEU A 52 6.01 -8.18 -12.69
CA LEU A 52 5.43 -7.71 -11.43
C LEU A 52 6.45 -6.95 -10.56
N ALA A 53 7.71 -7.40 -10.56
CA ALA A 53 8.79 -6.76 -9.81
C ALA A 53 9.29 -5.44 -10.42
N LYS A 54 9.03 -5.17 -11.70
CA LYS A 54 9.51 -3.97 -12.41
C LYS A 54 8.41 -3.01 -12.85
N ARG A 55 7.15 -3.44 -12.89
CA ARG A 55 6.05 -2.61 -13.38
C ARG A 55 5.95 -1.30 -12.57
N PRO A 56 5.61 -0.17 -13.23
CA PRO A 56 5.21 1.05 -12.57
C PRO A 56 4.05 0.82 -11.62
N LEU A 57 4.10 1.45 -10.45
CA LEU A 57 3.02 1.42 -9.48
C LEU A 57 1.97 2.47 -9.86
N LYS A 58 0.69 2.13 -9.69
CA LYS A 58 -0.43 3.08 -9.76
C LYS A 58 -0.60 3.78 -8.43
N THR A 59 -1.34 4.89 -8.42
CA THR A 59 -1.73 5.59 -7.19
C THR A 59 -2.33 4.62 -6.18
N GLY A 60 -1.85 4.66 -4.93
CA GLY A 60 -2.27 3.76 -3.84
C GLY A 60 -1.57 2.40 -3.80
N GLU A 61 -0.83 2.00 -4.85
CA GLU A 61 -0.02 0.79 -4.80
C GLU A 61 1.29 1.05 -4.04
N VAL A 62 1.69 0.10 -3.20
CA VAL A 62 2.92 0.15 -2.42
C VAL A 62 3.75 -1.09 -2.70
N ARG A 63 5.07 -0.91 -2.84
CA ARG A 63 6.04 -2.00 -2.99
C ARG A 63 7.22 -1.78 -2.06
N SER A 64 7.53 -2.78 -1.25
CA SER A 64 8.64 -2.71 -0.28
C SER A 64 9.72 -3.75 -0.56
N GLY A 65 10.94 -3.49 -0.08
CA GLY A 65 12.06 -4.43 -0.06
C GLY A 65 12.95 -4.45 -1.31
N GLY A 66 12.69 -3.59 -2.29
CA GLY A 66 13.49 -3.45 -3.51
C GLY A 66 13.21 -4.50 -4.59
N ARG A 67 13.82 -4.31 -5.78
CA ARG A 67 13.50 -5.09 -6.99
C ARG A 67 13.77 -6.59 -6.86
N VAL A 68 14.93 -6.97 -6.32
CA VAL A 68 15.33 -8.39 -6.18
C VAL A 68 14.39 -9.14 -5.24
N TRP A 69 14.09 -8.57 -4.07
CA TRP A 69 13.12 -9.15 -3.13
C TRP A 69 11.74 -9.35 -3.76
N ASN A 70 11.25 -8.35 -4.50
CA ASN A 70 9.96 -8.47 -5.17
C ASN A 70 9.95 -9.53 -6.25
N PHE A 71 11.03 -9.65 -7.04
CA PHE A 71 11.17 -10.73 -8.02
C PHE A 71 11.12 -12.10 -7.35
N MET A 72 11.90 -12.32 -6.29
CA MET A 72 11.94 -13.61 -5.57
C MET A 72 10.59 -13.96 -4.95
N LYS A 73 9.89 -12.99 -4.33
CA LYS A 73 8.52 -13.19 -3.82
C LYS A 73 7.56 -13.63 -4.91
N TYR A 74 7.53 -12.91 -6.03
CA TYR A 74 6.61 -13.24 -7.12
C TYR A 74 6.96 -14.55 -7.82
N LEU A 75 8.25 -14.92 -7.88
CA LEU A 75 8.70 -16.21 -8.38
C LEU A 75 8.22 -17.35 -7.48
N ALA A 76 8.39 -17.21 -6.16
CA ALA A 76 7.90 -18.17 -5.19
C ALA A 76 6.37 -18.34 -5.28
N ILE A 77 5.63 -17.24 -5.43
CA ILE A 77 4.17 -17.26 -5.61
C ILE A 77 3.80 -17.99 -6.92
N ALA A 78 4.44 -17.65 -8.04
CA ALA A 78 4.14 -18.24 -9.34
C ALA A 78 4.39 -19.75 -9.34
N VAL A 79 5.52 -20.20 -8.80
CA VAL A 79 5.82 -21.63 -8.65
C VAL A 79 4.84 -22.32 -7.71
N SER A 80 4.51 -21.70 -6.57
CA SER A 80 3.55 -22.26 -5.61
C SER A 80 2.14 -22.41 -6.19
N ALA A 81 1.73 -21.49 -7.08
CA ALA A 81 0.45 -21.62 -7.80
C ALA A 81 0.49 -22.72 -8.87
N TYR A 82 1.66 -23.00 -9.44
CA TYR A 82 1.83 -23.98 -10.52
C TYR A 82 2.01 -25.43 -10.04
N VAL A 83 2.68 -25.63 -8.90
CA VAL A 83 2.97 -26.97 -8.36
C VAL A 83 1.72 -27.84 -8.20
N PRO A 84 0.57 -27.35 -7.68
CA PRO A 84 -0.65 -28.16 -7.61
C PRO A 84 -1.13 -28.66 -8.98
N ILE A 85 -0.99 -27.86 -10.04
CA ILE A 85 -1.38 -28.24 -11.40
C ILE A 85 -0.49 -29.38 -11.89
N VAL A 86 0.83 -29.23 -11.75
CA VAL A 86 1.80 -30.28 -12.10
C VAL A 86 1.55 -31.55 -11.29
N MET A 87 1.26 -31.41 -10.00
CA MET A 87 0.95 -32.53 -9.11
C MET A 87 -0.25 -33.32 -9.65
N VAL A 88 -1.39 -32.68 -9.89
CA VAL A 88 -2.60 -33.36 -10.38
C VAL A 88 -2.35 -34.09 -11.69
N LEU A 89 -1.60 -33.49 -12.61
CA LEU A 89 -1.26 -34.12 -13.87
C LEU A 89 -0.37 -35.36 -13.66
N ALA A 90 0.65 -35.24 -12.81
CA ALA A 90 1.58 -36.33 -12.51
C ALA A 90 0.94 -37.51 -11.76
N LEU A 91 -0.09 -37.26 -10.92
CA LEU A 91 -0.77 -38.32 -10.17
C LEU A 91 -1.35 -39.42 -11.07
N SER A 92 -1.93 -39.04 -12.21
CA SER A 92 -2.53 -40.01 -13.14
C SER A 92 -1.49 -40.92 -13.80
N ASP A 93 -0.34 -40.36 -14.22
CA ASP A 93 0.74 -41.12 -14.85
C ASP A 93 1.44 -42.04 -13.86
N VAL A 94 1.58 -41.61 -12.59
CA VAL A 94 2.16 -42.44 -11.53
C VAL A 94 1.22 -43.55 -11.11
N ALA A 95 -0.08 -43.28 -10.96
CA ALA A 95 -1.06 -44.30 -10.60
C ALA A 95 -1.17 -45.39 -11.69
N ALA A 96 -1.03 -45.02 -12.97
CA ALA A 96 -1.10 -45.96 -14.09
C ALA A 96 0.10 -46.94 -14.17
N GLN A 97 1.19 -46.67 -13.46
CA GLN A 97 2.37 -47.56 -13.42
C GLN A 97 2.25 -48.68 -12.38
N ALA A 98 1.30 -48.57 -11.45
CA ALA A 98 1.12 -49.55 -10.39
C ALA A 98 0.44 -50.83 -10.89
N THR A 99 0.83 -51.96 -10.32
CA THR A 99 0.23 -53.27 -10.58
C THR A 99 -0.90 -53.61 -9.61
N SER A 100 -0.97 -52.90 -8.48
CA SER A 100 -2.04 -53.04 -7.47
C SER A 100 -2.49 -51.68 -6.91
N VAL A 101 -3.62 -51.67 -6.20
CA VAL A 101 -4.16 -50.45 -5.57
C VAL A 101 -3.24 -49.97 -4.44
N GLU A 102 -2.69 -50.88 -3.65
CA GLU A 102 -1.77 -50.57 -2.56
C GLU A 102 -0.48 -49.91 -3.09
N GLU A 103 0.06 -50.46 -4.19
CA GLU A 103 1.21 -49.88 -4.88
C GLU A 103 0.87 -48.49 -5.44
N ALA A 104 -0.30 -48.32 -6.06
CA ALA A 104 -0.74 -47.02 -6.58
C ALA A 104 -0.81 -45.96 -5.47
N VAL A 105 -1.39 -46.31 -4.32
CA VAL A 105 -1.46 -45.41 -3.16
C VAL A 105 -0.05 -45.07 -2.66
N ALA A 106 0.83 -46.06 -2.52
CA ALA A 106 2.19 -45.83 -2.05
C ALA A 106 2.99 -44.90 -2.99
N LEU A 107 2.88 -45.10 -4.31
CA LEU A 107 3.54 -44.27 -5.31
C LEU A 107 2.99 -42.84 -5.31
N VAL A 108 1.67 -42.67 -5.25
CA VAL A 108 1.02 -41.35 -5.17
C VAL A 108 1.46 -40.58 -3.93
N VAL A 109 1.43 -41.22 -2.76
CA VAL A 109 1.87 -40.59 -1.49
C VAL A 109 3.35 -40.22 -1.57
N SER A 110 4.18 -41.11 -2.10
CA SER A 110 5.62 -40.88 -2.25
C SER A 110 5.90 -39.68 -3.18
N LEU A 111 5.19 -39.58 -4.31
CA LEU A 111 5.28 -38.44 -5.23
C LEU A 111 4.86 -37.13 -4.52
N MET A 112 3.75 -37.14 -3.78
CA MET A 112 3.27 -35.96 -3.07
C MET A 112 4.29 -35.46 -2.05
N LEU A 113 4.88 -36.36 -1.27
CA LEU A 113 5.90 -36.02 -0.29
C LEU A 113 7.18 -35.50 -0.95
N LEU A 114 7.66 -36.17 -2.00
CA LEU A 114 8.86 -35.77 -2.73
C LEU A 114 8.68 -34.38 -3.36
N MET A 115 7.58 -34.17 -4.09
CA MET A 115 7.30 -32.89 -4.73
C MET A 115 7.06 -31.78 -3.70
N GLY A 116 6.39 -32.09 -2.59
CA GLY A 116 6.24 -31.16 -1.46
C GLY A 116 7.58 -30.76 -0.86
N LEU A 117 8.50 -31.71 -0.67
CA LEU A 117 9.86 -31.44 -0.19
C LEU A 117 10.65 -30.58 -1.18
N VAL A 118 10.62 -30.92 -2.47
CA VAL A 118 11.29 -30.13 -3.54
C VAL A 118 10.74 -28.71 -3.58
N TRP A 119 9.41 -28.55 -3.51
CA TRP A 119 8.78 -27.24 -3.44
C TRP A 119 9.20 -26.46 -2.18
N MET A 120 9.23 -27.09 -1.01
CA MET A 120 9.68 -26.46 0.24
C MET A 120 11.12 -25.97 0.15
N ILE A 121 12.03 -26.80 -0.38
CA ILE A 121 13.44 -26.42 -0.59
C ILE A 121 13.54 -25.26 -1.57
N PHE A 122 12.83 -25.33 -2.69
CA PHE A 122 12.87 -24.29 -3.72
C PHE A 122 12.28 -22.97 -3.21
N ALA A 123 11.02 -22.97 -2.76
CA ALA A 123 10.32 -21.76 -2.32
C ALA A 123 10.98 -21.17 -1.07
N GLY A 124 11.36 -22.03 -0.12
CA GLY A 124 12.12 -21.64 1.07
C GLY A 124 13.48 -21.03 0.69
N GLY A 125 14.24 -21.68 -0.20
CA GLY A 125 15.52 -21.19 -0.66
C GLY A 125 15.43 -19.85 -1.40
N VAL A 126 14.50 -19.70 -2.33
CA VAL A 126 14.26 -18.46 -3.08
C VAL A 126 13.88 -17.31 -2.13
N LEU A 127 13.00 -17.57 -1.15
CA LEU A 127 12.61 -16.56 -0.16
C LEU A 127 13.75 -16.24 0.80
N LEU A 128 14.51 -17.23 1.27
CA LEU A 128 15.67 -17.03 2.14
C LEU A 128 16.72 -16.17 1.45
N ILE A 129 17.07 -16.49 0.20
CA ILE A 129 17.96 -15.66 -0.63
C ILE A 129 17.36 -14.27 -0.81
N GLY A 130 16.06 -14.18 -1.11
CA GLY A 130 15.36 -12.92 -1.22
C GLY A 130 15.47 -12.04 0.03
N LEU A 131 15.39 -12.64 1.22
CA LEU A 131 15.51 -11.94 2.50
C LEU A 131 16.91 -11.34 2.69
N LEU A 132 17.97 -12.04 2.24
CA LEU A 132 19.35 -11.52 2.26
C LEU A 132 19.50 -10.25 1.41
N PHE A 133 18.71 -10.10 0.35
CA PHE A 133 18.70 -8.92 -0.53
C PHE A 133 17.60 -7.90 -0.18
N LYS A 134 16.78 -8.15 0.84
CA LYS A 134 15.66 -7.28 1.21
C LYS A 134 16.19 -5.97 1.79
N LYS A 135 15.95 -4.87 1.08
CA LYS A 135 16.28 -3.52 1.56
C LYS A 135 15.13 -2.98 2.40
N SER A 136 15.27 -2.96 3.72
CA SER A 136 14.22 -2.53 4.67
C SER A 136 13.81 -1.06 4.51
N SER A 137 14.73 -0.20 4.09
CA SER A 137 14.48 1.24 3.88
C SER A 137 13.80 1.58 2.55
N VAL A 138 13.69 0.63 1.61
CA VAL A 138 13.14 0.90 0.28
C VAL A 138 11.64 0.61 0.26
N ILE A 139 10.85 1.68 0.34
CA ILE A 139 9.40 1.67 0.15
C ILE A 139 9.09 2.57 -1.04
N GLU A 140 8.59 1.95 -2.11
CA GLU A 140 8.12 2.63 -3.31
C GLU A 140 6.60 2.81 -3.20
N ARG A 141 6.12 4.05 -3.32
CA ARG A 141 4.69 4.38 -3.35
C ARG A 141 4.33 4.90 -4.72
N GLY A 142 3.23 4.40 -5.29
CA GLY A 142 2.75 4.85 -6.59
C GLY A 142 2.08 6.22 -6.53
N PRO A 143 2.02 6.95 -7.66
CA PRO A 143 2.48 6.54 -8.99
C PRO A 143 4.03 6.55 -9.11
N THR A 144 4.60 5.57 -9.83
CA THR A 144 6.07 5.54 -10.10
C THR A 144 6.40 5.51 -11.59
N GLY A 145 7.65 5.84 -11.94
CA GLY A 145 8.16 5.74 -13.31
C GLY A 145 7.45 6.70 -14.27
N THR A 146 7.11 6.18 -15.45
CA THR A 146 6.41 6.91 -16.53
C THR A 146 5.05 7.45 -16.10
N LEU A 147 4.34 6.76 -15.20
CA LEU A 147 3.08 7.25 -14.64
C LEU A 147 3.30 8.51 -13.80
N ALA A 148 4.36 8.56 -12.99
CA ALA A 148 4.69 9.75 -12.21
C ALA A 148 5.08 10.94 -13.11
N GLN A 149 5.77 10.67 -14.23
CA GLN A 149 6.13 11.68 -15.23
C GLN A 149 4.90 12.25 -15.95
N ALA A 150 3.98 11.38 -16.35
CA ALA A 150 2.73 11.78 -16.99
C ALA A 150 1.80 12.57 -16.05
N SER A 151 1.94 12.38 -14.73
CA SER A 151 1.14 13.05 -13.70
C SER A 151 1.62 14.47 -13.37
N GLY A 152 2.66 15.00 -14.02
CA GLY A 152 3.09 16.39 -13.83
C GLY A 152 4.02 16.66 -12.64
N GLY A 153 4.85 15.69 -12.23
CA GLY A 153 6.13 16.00 -11.54
C GLY A 153 6.08 16.70 -10.17
N GLN A 154 4.94 16.75 -9.48
CA GLN A 154 4.85 17.22 -8.10
C GLN A 154 4.57 16.04 -7.17
N TYR A 155 5.55 15.19 -6.87
CA TYR A 155 5.69 14.59 -5.54
C TYR A 155 7.13 14.10 -5.35
N ALA A 156 7.70 14.61 -4.27
CA ALA A 156 9.04 14.51 -3.73
C ALA A 156 9.95 13.36 -4.19
N LYS A 157 11.21 13.75 -4.43
CA LYS A 157 12.41 12.91 -4.26
C LYS A 157 12.26 11.93 -3.07
N PRO A 158 12.89 10.75 -3.11
CA PRO A 158 12.89 9.83 -1.97
C PRO A 158 13.39 10.58 -0.74
N TYR A 159 12.59 10.60 0.33
CA TYR A 159 13.00 11.14 1.61
C TYR A 159 14.06 10.21 2.19
N ASP A 160 15.32 10.61 2.10
CA ASP A 160 16.45 9.95 2.75
C ASP A 160 16.43 10.35 4.23
N SER A 161 16.03 9.43 5.10
CA SER A 161 15.81 9.68 6.54
C SER A 161 17.13 9.78 7.33
N GLY A 162 18.15 10.41 6.75
CA GLY A 162 19.55 10.32 7.21
C GLY A 162 20.28 11.64 7.41
N GLN A 163 19.61 12.79 7.48
CA GLN A 163 20.29 14.09 7.67
C GLN A 163 19.81 14.85 8.92
N PRO A 164 20.69 15.17 9.88
CA PRO A 164 20.32 15.94 11.07
C PRO A 164 20.01 17.39 10.72
N GLU A 165 18.89 17.87 11.27
CA GLU A 165 18.34 19.21 11.12
C GLU A 165 19.30 20.29 11.61
N ALA A 166 19.98 20.96 10.68
CA ALA A 166 20.68 22.21 10.95
C ALA A 166 20.46 23.19 9.80
N ARG A 167 19.25 23.76 9.71
CA ARG A 167 19.05 25.11 9.17
C ARG A 167 17.62 25.62 9.45
N ARG A 168 17.50 26.39 10.53
CA ARG A 168 16.52 27.48 10.58
C ARG A 168 16.92 28.49 9.51
N GLN A 169 16.04 28.80 8.57
CA GLN A 169 16.12 30.05 7.82
C GLN A 169 14.72 30.57 7.50
N SER A 170 14.51 31.76 8.06
CA SER A 170 13.43 32.70 7.87
C SER A 170 12.98 32.82 6.41
N TYR A 171 11.68 32.74 6.16
CA TYR A 171 11.06 33.29 4.95
C TYR A 171 9.79 34.04 5.36
N SER A 172 9.94 35.35 5.44
CA SER A 172 8.86 36.33 5.42
C SER A 172 8.57 36.62 3.95
N GLY A 173 7.32 36.43 3.54
CA GLY A 173 6.87 36.68 2.18
C GLY A 173 5.36 36.87 2.19
N ASP A 174 4.96 38.13 2.16
CA ASP A 174 3.59 38.58 1.99
C ASP A 174 2.99 38.03 0.69
N VAL A 175 1.81 37.41 0.76
CA VAL A 175 0.92 37.26 -0.40
C VAL A 175 -0.49 37.62 0.04
N GLN A 176 -0.99 38.67 -0.61
CA GLN A 176 -2.33 39.22 -0.49
C GLN A 176 -3.44 38.21 -0.76
N SER A 177 -4.47 38.38 0.05
CA SER A 177 -5.84 37.89 -0.10
C SER A 177 -6.38 37.92 -1.53
N SER A 178 -6.94 36.80 -1.98
CA SER A 178 -8.15 36.83 -2.82
C SER A 178 -9.22 35.96 -2.18
N VAL A 179 -10.33 36.64 -1.94
CA VAL A 179 -11.59 36.18 -1.37
C VAL A 179 -12.17 35.04 -2.21
N ASN A 180 -12.63 33.98 -1.54
CA ASN A 180 -13.85 33.26 -1.89
C ASN A 180 -14.37 32.57 -0.62
N SER A 181 -15.07 33.38 0.18
CA SER A 181 -15.99 32.94 1.21
C SER A 181 -17.31 32.57 0.55
N GLU A 182 -17.59 31.28 0.44
CA GLU A 182 -18.96 30.74 0.35
C GLU A 182 -18.88 29.21 0.35
N HIS A 183 -19.21 28.60 1.49
CA HIS A 183 -19.92 27.33 1.71
C HIS A 183 -19.76 26.98 3.19
N GLN A 184 -20.51 27.71 4.01
CA GLN A 184 -20.69 27.47 5.43
C GLN A 184 -22.00 26.68 5.58
N GLU A 185 -22.03 25.44 5.10
CA GLU A 185 -23.08 24.48 5.42
C GLU A 185 -22.66 23.64 6.63
N GLY A 186 -23.63 23.37 7.51
CA GLY A 186 -23.41 22.98 8.91
C GLY A 186 -22.53 21.76 9.13
N TYR A 187 -21.36 21.97 9.71
CA TYR A 187 -20.50 20.92 10.25
C TYR A 187 -21.05 20.46 11.61
N GLY A 188 -21.42 19.19 11.72
CA GLY A 188 -21.75 18.57 13.00
C GLY A 188 -20.50 18.43 13.87
N GLU A 189 -20.67 18.52 15.19
CA GLU A 189 -19.62 18.16 16.15
C GLU A 189 -19.37 16.65 16.07
N LEU A 190 -18.13 16.26 15.76
CA LEU A 190 -17.74 14.87 15.53
C LEU A 190 -17.16 14.21 16.78
N ALA A 191 -16.39 14.97 17.54
CA ALA A 191 -15.80 14.54 18.79
C ALA A 191 -15.45 15.76 19.64
N SER A 192 -15.60 15.64 20.96
CA SER A 192 -15.19 16.66 21.91
C SER A 192 -14.63 15.99 23.13
N ILE A 193 -13.47 16.49 23.57
CA ILE A 193 -12.83 16.03 24.80
C ILE A 193 -13.57 16.73 25.93
N LYS A 194 -14.28 15.96 26.75
CA LYS A 194 -15.07 16.48 27.88
C LYS A 194 -14.19 17.00 29.03
N GLU A 195 -12.93 16.63 29.06
CA GLU A 195 -11.96 16.98 30.09
C GLU A 195 -11.13 18.20 29.67
N ILE A 196 -10.80 19.07 30.63
CA ILE A 196 -10.01 20.27 30.39
C ILE A 196 -8.53 19.88 30.35
N VAL A 197 -7.86 20.21 29.25
CA VAL A 197 -6.44 19.89 29.04
C VAL A 197 -5.58 21.04 29.57
N ASP A 198 -4.56 20.74 30.37
CA ASP A 198 -3.63 21.72 30.95
C ASP A 198 -2.51 22.09 29.94
N LEU A 199 -2.92 22.50 28.75
CA LEU A 199 -2.05 22.96 27.68
C LEU A 199 -2.46 24.36 27.22
N SER A 200 -1.51 25.10 26.65
CA SER A 200 -1.85 26.29 25.87
C SER A 200 -2.59 25.88 24.58
N PRO A 201 -3.45 26.73 23.98
CA PRO A 201 -4.15 26.39 22.75
C PRO A 201 -3.20 26.02 21.61
N GLN A 202 -2.03 26.67 21.55
CA GLN A 202 -1.02 26.36 20.53
C GLN A 202 -0.45 24.95 20.71
N GLN A 203 -0.12 24.57 21.94
CA GLN A 203 0.38 23.22 22.24
C GLN A 203 -0.70 22.15 22.03
N ALA A 204 -1.95 22.44 22.42
CA ALA A 204 -3.08 21.53 22.18
C ALA A 204 -3.28 21.27 20.67
N LEU A 205 -3.16 22.32 19.84
CA LEU A 205 -3.23 22.18 18.38
C LEU A 205 -2.01 21.47 17.80
N ASP A 206 -0.81 21.64 18.35
CA ASP A 206 0.41 20.94 17.91
C ASP A 206 0.32 19.43 18.18
N GLU A 207 -0.22 19.04 19.35
CA GLU A 207 -0.49 17.65 19.70
C GLU A 207 -1.58 17.05 18.80
N ALA A 208 -2.68 17.78 18.60
CA ALA A 208 -3.76 17.35 17.71
C ALA A 208 -3.29 17.20 16.26
N GLN A 209 -2.45 18.11 15.78
CA GLN A 209 -1.83 18.04 14.46
C GLN A 209 -0.96 16.79 14.34
N THR A 210 -0.10 16.53 15.33
CA THR A 210 0.79 15.36 15.33
C THR A 210 -0.02 14.06 15.28
N PHE A 211 -1.10 13.99 16.06
CA PHE A 211 -2.02 12.86 16.04
C PHE A 211 -2.70 12.69 14.66
N LEU A 212 -3.31 13.75 14.12
CA LEU A 212 -4.06 13.70 12.87
C LEU A 212 -3.20 13.45 11.64
N VAL A 213 -1.96 13.96 11.61
CA VAL A 213 -1.00 13.62 10.54
C VAL A 213 -0.66 12.13 10.53
N ARG A 214 -0.55 11.49 11.71
CA ARG A 214 -0.35 10.02 11.80
C ARG A 214 -1.55 9.25 11.24
N GLN A 215 -2.75 9.81 11.36
CA GLN A 215 -3.99 9.23 10.80
C GLN A 215 -4.20 9.56 9.32
N GLY A 216 -3.24 10.24 8.67
CA GLY A 216 -3.28 10.52 7.24
C GLY A 216 -4.00 11.82 6.84
N TYR A 217 -4.31 12.69 7.80
CA TYR A 217 -4.82 14.03 7.50
C TYR A 217 -3.67 14.97 7.11
N SER A 218 -3.94 15.88 6.17
CA SER A 218 -3.03 16.94 5.73
C SER A 218 -3.52 18.29 6.25
N ILE A 219 -2.59 19.14 6.68
CA ILE A 219 -2.91 20.48 7.18
C ILE A 219 -3.34 21.35 5.99
N MET A 220 -4.51 21.99 6.09
CA MET A 220 -4.96 22.98 5.11
C MET A 220 -4.65 24.40 5.58
N GLU A 221 -5.04 24.72 6.81
CA GLU A 221 -4.95 26.08 7.33
C GLU A 221 -4.83 26.03 8.86
N ARG A 222 -4.02 26.92 9.44
CA ARG A 222 -3.97 27.14 10.88
C ARG A 222 -4.28 28.60 11.15
N LYS A 223 -5.31 28.86 11.95
CA LYS A 223 -5.78 30.21 12.25
C LYS A 223 -6.06 30.35 13.74
N GLY A 224 -5.19 31.07 14.45
CA GLY A 224 -5.32 31.33 15.88
C GLY A 224 -5.43 30.05 16.71
N GLU A 225 -6.64 29.78 17.19
CA GLU A 225 -7.03 28.64 18.03
C GLU A 225 -7.72 27.50 17.24
N SER A 226 -7.63 27.54 15.91
CA SER A 226 -8.21 26.52 15.05
C SER A 226 -7.21 25.95 14.04
N LEU A 227 -7.36 24.66 13.75
CA LEU A 227 -6.60 23.90 12.78
C LEU A 227 -7.57 23.20 11.82
N ALA A 228 -7.51 23.56 10.54
CA ALA A 228 -8.24 22.91 9.47
C ALA A 228 -7.35 21.87 8.79
N MET A 229 -7.87 20.65 8.66
CA MET A 229 -7.18 19.50 8.11
C MET A 229 -8.09 18.75 7.13
N GLN A 230 -7.48 18.03 6.19
CA GLN A 230 -8.20 17.32 5.15
C GLN A 230 -7.63 15.93 4.92
N ARG A 231 -8.52 14.96 4.71
CA ARG A 231 -8.19 13.59 4.31
C ARG A 231 -8.86 13.31 2.98
N ARG A 232 -8.08 12.92 1.97
CA ARG A 232 -8.58 12.56 0.64
C ARG A 232 -8.60 11.05 0.48
N PHE A 233 -9.75 10.51 0.11
CA PHE A 233 -9.86 9.11 -0.28
C PHE A 233 -9.55 8.97 -1.78
N PRO A 234 -8.75 7.99 -2.22
CA PRO A 234 -8.39 7.89 -3.64
C PRO A 234 -9.50 7.34 -4.56
N TYR A 235 -10.70 7.06 -4.04
CA TYR A 235 -11.75 6.30 -4.74
C TYR A 235 -13.14 6.96 -4.84
N GLN A 236 -13.35 8.20 -4.34
CA GLN A 236 -14.65 8.90 -4.46
C GLN A 236 -14.60 10.08 -5.44
N PRO A 237 -15.73 10.42 -6.10
CA PRO A 237 -15.80 11.54 -7.04
C PRO A 237 -15.51 12.89 -6.36
N VAL A 238 -14.84 13.77 -7.09
CA VAL A 238 -14.12 14.98 -6.60
C VAL A 238 -14.93 15.89 -5.67
N GLU A 239 -16.25 15.97 -5.82
CA GLU A 239 -17.12 16.79 -4.95
C GLU A 239 -17.40 16.18 -3.57
N GLN A 240 -17.26 14.86 -3.40
CA GLN A 240 -17.44 14.15 -2.12
C GLN A 240 -16.11 13.66 -1.53
N ASN A 241 -15.00 13.92 -2.20
CA ASN A 241 -13.72 13.27 -1.93
C ASN A 241 -12.82 14.01 -0.93
N THR A 242 -13.43 14.99 -0.26
CA THR A 242 -12.75 16.02 0.50
C THR A 242 -13.36 15.99 1.88
N LEU A 243 -12.76 15.17 2.75
CA LEU A 243 -13.20 15.10 4.14
C LEU A 243 -12.38 16.10 4.94
N ASP A 244 -13.07 17.13 5.43
CA ASP A 244 -12.52 18.24 6.17
C ASP A 244 -12.81 18.05 7.66
N LEU A 245 -11.77 18.25 8.46
CA LEU A 245 -11.81 18.32 9.91
C LEU A 245 -11.30 19.68 10.38
N ARG A 246 -12.01 20.30 11.30
CA ARG A 246 -11.58 21.48 12.02
C ARG A 246 -11.47 21.16 13.50
N VAL A 247 -10.26 21.24 14.01
CA VAL A 247 -9.96 21.17 15.44
C VAL A 247 -9.94 22.58 16.00
N THR A 248 -10.68 22.82 17.07
CA THR A 248 -10.69 24.11 17.78
C THR A 248 -10.29 23.88 19.23
N ALA A 249 -9.39 24.72 19.72
CA ALA A 249 -8.84 24.65 21.05
C ALA A 249 -9.27 25.90 21.84
N LEU A 250 -10.44 25.83 22.49
CA LEU A 250 -11.08 26.96 23.16
C LEU A 250 -10.56 27.14 24.60
N HIS A 251 -10.18 28.36 24.93
CA HIS A 251 -9.82 28.73 26.30
C HIS A 251 -11.02 28.63 27.25
N GLN A 252 -10.80 28.00 28.42
CA GLN A 252 -11.78 27.94 29.49
C GLN A 252 -11.46 28.94 30.61
N THR A 253 -12.49 29.55 31.18
CA THR A 253 -12.37 30.58 32.24
C THR A 253 -11.72 30.07 33.53
N GLU A 254 -11.71 28.75 33.75
CA GLU A 254 -11.07 28.09 34.90
C GLU A 254 -9.59 27.75 34.66
N GLY A 255 -9.07 28.04 33.45
CA GLY A 255 -7.71 27.72 33.01
C GLY A 255 -7.61 26.35 32.34
N GLY A 256 -6.79 26.26 31.29
CA GLY A 256 -6.72 25.10 30.38
C GLY A 256 -7.55 25.31 29.10
N VAL A 257 -7.64 24.27 28.28
CA VAL A 257 -8.22 24.33 26.93
C VAL A 257 -9.14 23.14 26.68
N GLN A 258 -10.28 23.42 26.07
CA GLN A 258 -11.20 22.40 25.57
C GLN A 258 -10.99 22.18 24.07
N ILE A 259 -10.75 20.94 23.67
CA ILE A 259 -10.54 20.56 22.28
C ILE A 259 -11.84 20.01 21.70
N SER A 260 -12.33 20.63 20.64
CA SER A 260 -13.50 20.18 19.87
C SER A 260 -13.11 19.93 18.42
N VAL A 261 -13.72 18.91 17.83
CA VAL A 261 -13.48 18.47 16.46
C VAL A 261 -14.81 18.51 15.72
N THR A 262 -14.84 19.31 14.65
CA THR A 262 -16.00 19.50 13.78
C THR A 262 -15.61 19.11 12.36
N GLY A 263 -16.53 18.61 11.55
CA GLY A 263 -16.17 18.19 10.20
C GLY A 263 -17.22 17.30 9.54
N ASN A 264 -16.87 16.78 8.37
CA ASN A 264 -17.70 15.82 7.62
C ASN A 264 -17.10 14.39 7.62
N ASP A 265 -15.94 14.16 8.25
CA ASP A 265 -15.30 12.83 8.37
C ASP A 265 -15.85 11.99 9.55
N HIS A 266 -17.16 11.72 9.54
CA HIS A 266 -17.80 10.90 10.59
C HIS A 266 -17.22 9.48 10.64
N GLU A 267 -16.93 8.89 9.47
CA GLU A 267 -16.43 7.52 9.38
C GLU A 267 -14.98 7.42 9.85
N GLY A 268 -14.13 8.38 9.52
CA GLY A 268 -12.76 8.45 9.99
C GLY A 268 -12.67 8.66 11.49
N VAL A 269 -13.48 9.56 12.06
CA VAL A 269 -13.51 9.74 13.52
C VAL A 269 -13.98 8.46 14.23
N LYS A 270 -14.93 7.71 13.64
CA LYS A 270 -15.40 6.43 14.17
C LYS A 270 -14.37 5.29 14.03
N GLU A 271 -13.71 5.20 12.88
CA GLU A 271 -12.64 4.23 12.60
C GLU A 271 -11.51 4.33 13.62
N TRP A 272 -11.15 5.55 14.00
CA TRP A 272 -10.05 5.84 14.91
C TRP A 272 -10.47 6.11 16.35
N GLN A 273 -11.73 5.81 16.72
CA GLN A 273 -12.29 6.17 18.03
C GLN A 273 -11.44 5.67 19.21
N SER A 274 -10.87 4.46 19.11
CA SER A 274 -9.96 3.92 20.13
C SER A 274 -8.65 4.68 20.23
N ALA A 275 -8.07 5.09 19.10
CA ALA A 275 -6.83 5.88 19.06
C ALA A 275 -7.06 7.32 19.55
N TRP A 276 -8.25 7.88 19.28
CA TRP A 276 -8.69 9.16 19.83
C TRP A 276 -8.81 9.11 21.35
N ALA A 277 -9.40 8.03 21.89
CA ALA A 277 -9.52 7.85 23.34
C ALA A 277 -8.15 7.70 24.02
N GLU A 278 -7.26 6.88 23.45
CA GLU A 278 -5.90 6.68 23.96
C GLU A 278 -5.08 7.98 23.92
N TRP A 279 -5.19 8.74 22.83
CA TRP A 279 -4.54 10.06 22.73
C TRP A 279 -5.11 11.05 23.75
N ALA A 280 -6.43 11.13 23.90
CA ALA A 280 -7.08 12.01 24.87
C ALA A 280 -6.72 11.65 26.32
N GLU A 281 -6.55 10.37 26.63
CA GLU A 281 -6.07 9.90 27.93
C GLU A 281 -4.61 10.26 28.20
N GLY A 282 -3.78 10.33 27.16
CA GLY A 282 -2.36 10.70 27.25
C GLY A 282 -2.09 12.20 27.39
N LEU A 283 -3.09 13.06 27.21
CA LEU A 283 -2.94 14.51 27.40
C LEU A 283 -2.83 14.85 28.90
N PRO A 284 -2.05 15.90 29.27
CA PRO A 284 -1.98 16.33 30.66
C PRO A 284 -3.32 16.92 31.08
N LYS A 285 -4.01 16.19 31.96
CA LYS A 285 -5.33 16.56 32.52
C LYS A 285 -5.15 17.41 33.77
N ARG A 286 -6.12 18.29 34.01
CA ARG A 286 -6.28 18.97 35.30
C ARG A 286 -7.13 18.17 36.27
#